data_AF-A0A3B0T2H6-F1
#
_entry.id   AF-A0A3B0T2H6-F1
#
_cell.length_a   1.000
_cell.length_b   1.000
_cell.length_c   1.000
_cell.angle_alpha   90.00
_cell.angle_beta   90.00
_cell.angle_gamma   90.00
#
_symmetry.space_group_name_H-M   'P 1'
#
loop_
_entity.id
_entity.type
_entity.pdbx_description
1 polymer ?
#
loop_
_entity_poly.entity_id
_entity_poly.type
_entity_poly.pdbx_seq_one_letter_code
_entity_poly.pdbx_strand_id
1 'polypeptide(L)'
;MSADTAAQAASKAQEAAEMARAAAEAAQSYADAASAALAAGADAVGAGGIDPFVFRLAIFVLAIFVGYFVVWSVTPALHTPLMSVTNAISSVIIVGALLAVGVEMMPSEDGGGATARALGFFALILASINIFGGFLVTQRMLAMYKKKER
;
A
#
# COMPACT_ATOMS: atom_id res chain seq x y z
N MET A 1 26.46 -35.39 -35.37
CA MET A 1 25.12 -35.51 -34.75
C MET A 1 25.02 -34.82 -33.38
N SER A 2 26.12 -34.53 -32.68
CA SER A 2 26.09 -33.90 -31.34
C SER A 2 26.03 -32.35 -31.34
N ALA A 3 26.39 -31.70 -32.45
CA ALA A 3 26.37 -30.24 -32.57
C ALA A 3 24.95 -29.68 -32.84
N ASP A 4 24.11 -30.41 -33.57
CA ASP A 4 22.73 -30.01 -33.87
C ASP A 4 21.84 -30.01 -32.62
N THR A 5 22.04 -30.96 -31.70
CA THR A 5 21.25 -31.06 -30.46
C THR A 5 21.51 -29.87 -29.52
N ALA A 6 22.74 -29.34 -29.50
CA ALA A 6 23.09 -28.17 -28.71
C ALA A 6 22.51 -26.88 -29.31
N ALA A 7 22.51 -26.74 -30.64
CA ALA A 7 21.90 -25.61 -31.34
C ALA A 7 20.36 -25.61 -31.18
N GLN A 8 19.73 -26.79 -31.22
CA GLN A 8 18.29 -26.95 -31.03
C GLN A 8 17.85 -26.65 -29.58
N ALA A 9 18.69 -26.97 -28.60
CA ALA A 9 18.44 -26.62 -27.19
C ALA A 9 18.56 -25.10 -26.94
N ALA A 10 19.53 -24.44 -27.58
CA ALA A 10 19.70 -22.99 -27.49
C ALA A 10 18.51 -22.22 -28.12
N SER A 11 18.02 -22.69 -29.27
CA SER A 11 16.86 -22.10 -29.95
C SER A 11 15.58 -22.23 -29.10
N LYS A 12 15.31 -23.39 -28.49
CA LYS A 12 14.16 -23.57 -27.59
C LYS A 12 14.25 -22.74 -26.31
N ALA A 13 15.47 -22.51 -25.80
CA ALA A 13 15.69 -21.66 -24.63
C ALA A 13 15.44 -20.17 -24.96
N GLN A 14 15.79 -19.73 -26.17
CA GLN A 14 15.50 -18.38 -26.65
C GLN A 14 13.99 -18.16 -26.85
N GLU A 15 13.31 -19.13 -27.45
CA GLU A 15 11.86 -19.09 -27.68
C GLU A 15 11.07 -19.06 -26.35
N ALA A 16 11.51 -19.83 -25.35
CA ALA A 16 10.94 -19.80 -24.00
C ALA A 16 11.19 -18.46 -23.27
N ALA A 17 12.36 -17.84 -23.48
CA ALA A 17 12.67 -16.53 -22.92
C ALA A 17 11.85 -15.41 -23.57
N GLU A 18 11.54 -15.53 -24.86
CA GLU A 18 10.71 -14.59 -25.61
C GLU A 18 9.24 -14.66 -25.16
N MET A 19 8.72 -15.88 -24.95
CA MET A 19 7.39 -16.07 -24.35
C MET A 19 7.30 -15.52 -22.92
N ALA A 20 8.36 -15.66 -22.13
CA ALA A 20 8.40 -15.10 -20.77
C ALA A 20 8.40 -13.55 -20.77
N ARG A 21 9.08 -12.92 -21.73
CA ARG A 21 9.05 -11.46 -21.91
C ARG A 21 7.69 -10.98 -22.38
N ALA A 22 7.06 -11.67 -23.33
CA ALA A 22 5.71 -11.34 -23.79
C ALA A 22 4.67 -11.44 -22.65
N ALA A 23 4.81 -12.42 -21.75
CA ALA A 23 3.96 -12.54 -20.57
C ALA A 23 4.19 -11.42 -19.54
N ALA A 24 5.45 -10.98 -19.36
CA ALA A 24 5.78 -9.86 -18.50
C ALA A 24 5.24 -8.53 -19.05
N GLU A 25 5.33 -8.30 -20.35
CA GLU A 25 4.76 -7.12 -21.03
C GLU A 25 3.24 -7.08 -20.91
N ALA A 26 2.57 -8.23 -21.05
CA ALA A 26 1.13 -8.33 -20.81
C ALA A 26 0.77 -7.99 -19.35
N ALA A 27 1.50 -8.51 -18.37
CA ALA A 27 1.30 -8.17 -16.95
C ALA A 27 1.54 -6.68 -16.67
N GLN A 28 2.55 -6.08 -17.30
CA GLN A 28 2.83 -4.65 -17.22
C GLN A 28 1.66 -3.83 -17.77
N SER A 29 1.10 -4.24 -18.93
CA SER A 29 -0.05 -3.56 -19.55
C SER A 29 -1.31 -3.57 -18.67
N TYR A 30 -1.53 -4.64 -17.90
CA TYR A 30 -2.65 -4.70 -16.96
C TYR A 30 -2.43 -3.78 -15.75
N ALA A 31 -1.19 -3.68 -15.27
CA ALA A 31 -0.82 -2.75 -14.19
C ALA A 31 -0.92 -1.28 -14.65
N ASP A 32 -0.51 -0.99 -15.88
CA ASP A 32 -0.64 0.33 -16.52
C ASP A 32 -2.12 0.69 -16.75
N ALA A 33 -2.94 -0.26 -17.20
CA ALA A 33 -4.39 -0.06 -17.35
C ALA A 33 -5.08 0.19 -16.00
N ALA A 34 -4.68 -0.52 -14.95
CA ALA A 34 -5.22 -0.32 -13.60
C ALA A 34 -4.82 1.04 -13.02
N SER A 35 -3.56 1.48 -13.22
CA SER A 35 -3.11 2.79 -12.78
C SER A 35 -3.77 3.93 -13.58
N ALA A 36 -3.96 3.76 -14.88
CA ALA A 36 -4.68 4.70 -15.74
C ALA A 36 -6.17 4.82 -15.36
N ALA A 37 -6.83 3.72 -15.01
CA ALA A 37 -8.22 3.74 -14.54
C ALA A 37 -8.35 4.48 -13.20
N LEU A 38 -7.37 4.30 -12.29
CA LEU A 38 -7.33 5.02 -11.02
C LEU A 38 -7.07 6.51 -11.21
N ALA A 39 -6.17 6.88 -12.14
CA ALA A 39 -5.88 8.25 -12.51
C ALA A 39 -7.10 8.94 -13.17
N ALA A 40 -7.77 8.27 -14.09
CA ALA A 40 -8.98 8.77 -14.73
C ALA A 40 -10.13 8.99 -13.74
N GLY A 41 -10.28 8.12 -12.74
CA GLY A 41 -11.23 8.31 -11.64
C GLY A 41 -10.91 9.53 -10.77
N ALA A 42 -9.62 9.81 -10.54
CA ALA A 42 -9.19 11.00 -9.83
C ALA A 42 -9.43 12.28 -10.65
N ASP A 43 -9.16 12.24 -11.95
CA ASP A 43 -9.41 13.37 -12.87
C ASP A 43 -10.91 13.64 -13.07
N ALA A 44 -11.76 12.61 -13.11
CA ALA A 44 -13.21 12.79 -13.24
C ALA A 44 -13.83 13.54 -12.04
N VAL A 45 -13.25 13.40 -10.85
CA VAL A 45 -13.65 14.18 -9.66
C VAL A 45 -12.99 15.57 -9.65
N GLY A 46 -11.84 15.73 -10.31
CA GLY A 46 -11.10 17.00 -10.46
C GLY A 46 -11.48 17.86 -11.68
N ALA A 47 -12.30 17.34 -12.62
CA ALA A 47 -12.59 17.91 -13.94
C ALA A 47 -13.25 19.30 -13.95
N GLY A 48 -13.57 19.88 -12.80
CA GLY A 48 -14.10 21.24 -12.65
C GLY A 48 -13.06 22.37 -12.72
N GLY A 49 -11.82 22.11 -13.15
CA GLY A 49 -10.75 23.13 -13.17
C GLY A 49 -10.22 23.49 -11.78
N ILE A 50 -10.41 22.61 -10.81
CA ILE A 50 -9.90 22.78 -9.44
C ILE A 50 -8.47 22.26 -9.41
N ASP A 51 -7.54 23.08 -8.93
CA ASP A 51 -6.15 22.68 -8.76
C ASP A 51 -6.04 21.40 -7.90
N PRO A 52 -5.27 20.37 -8.31
CA PRO A 52 -5.15 19.11 -7.59
C PRO A 52 -4.72 19.27 -6.13
N PHE A 53 -3.94 20.31 -5.80
CA PHE A 53 -3.60 20.65 -4.42
C PHE A 53 -4.82 21.14 -3.66
N VAL A 54 -5.60 22.08 -4.22
CA VAL A 54 -6.85 22.59 -3.61
C VAL A 54 -7.85 21.46 -3.39
N PHE A 55 -7.94 20.53 -4.34
CA PHE A 55 -8.77 19.34 -4.21
C PHE A 55 -8.34 18.43 -3.05
N ARG A 56 -7.04 18.08 -2.96
CA ARG A 56 -6.49 17.28 -1.85
C ARG A 56 -6.62 18.00 -0.51
N LEU A 57 -6.45 19.32 -0.50
CA LEU A 57 -6.63 20.16 0.69
C LEU A 57 -8.10 20.16 1.15
N ALA A 58 -9.06 20.22 0.22
CA ALA A 58 -10.47 20.12 0.55
C ALA A 58 -10.81 18.76 1.19
N ILE A 59 -10.30 17.65 0.64
CA ILE A 59 -10.44 16.31 1.24
C ILE A 59 -9.82 16.28 2.64
N PHE A 60 -8.61 16.84 2.81
CA PHE A 60 -7.93 16.89 4.09
C PHE A 60 -8.75 17.64 5.15
N VAL A 61 -9.29 18.83 4.81
CA VAL A 61 -10.13 19.62 5.71
C VAL A 61 -11.43 18.89 6.04
N LEU A 62 -12.10 18.30 5.05
CA LEU A 62 -13.30 17.48 5.27
C LEU A 62 -13.03 16.28 6.18
N ALA A 63 -11.89 15.61 6.01
CA ALA A 63 -11.49 14.48 6.85
C ALA A 63 -11.27 14.89 8.32
N ILE A 64 -10.75 16.11 8.58
CA ILE A 64 -10.64 16.65 9.95
C ILE A 64 -12.02 16.79 10.58
N PHE A 65 -12.99 17.38 9.86
CA PHE A 65 -14.36 17.51 10.38
C PHE A 65 -14.97 16.14 10.68
N VAL A 66 -14.85 15.19 9.76
CA VAL A 66 -15.34 13.82 9.97
C VAL A 66 -14.67 13.19 11.20
N GLY A 67 -13.35 13.29 11.34
CA GLY A 67 -12.62 12.77 12.48
C GLY A 67 -13.08 13.37 13.82
N TYR A 68 -13.31 14.68 13.86
CA TYR A 68 -13.84 15.37 15.04
C TYR A 68 -15.20 14.81 15.46
N PHE A 69 -16.17 14.72 14.54
CA PHE A 69 -17.51 14.21 14.84
C PHE A 69 -17.51 12.73 15.24
N VAL A 70 -16.64 11.92 14.64
CA VAL A 70 -16.51 10.48 14.96
C VAL A 70 -15.99 10.29 16.39
N VAL A 71 -14.97 11.04 16.81
CA VAL A 71 -14.39 10.90 18.16
C VAL A 71 -15.29 11.53 19.23
N TRP A 72 -15.99 12.62 18.93
CA TRP A 72 -16.88 13.27 19.91
C TRP A 72 -18.12 12.42 20.25
N SER A 73 -18.53 11.52 19.35
CA SER A 73 -19.75 10.72 19.49
C SER A 73 -19.55 9.41 20.28
N VAL A 74 -18.46 9.26 21.03
CA VAL A 74 -18.15 8.03 21.79
C VAL A 74 -18.51 8.13 23.27
N THR A 75 -18.92 7.02 23.86
CA THR A 75 -19.21 6.92 25.29
C THR A 75 -17.92 7.10 26.13
N PRO A 76 -17.94 7.84 27.26
CA PRO A 76 -16.73 8.13 28.05
C PRO A 76 -15.92 6.90 28.52
N ALA A 77 -16.60 5.77 28.73
CA ALA A 77 -15.95 4.50 29.09
C ALA A 77 -15.03 3.94 27.98
N LEU A 78 -15.16 4.42 26.75
CA LEU A 78 -14.43 3.94 25.58
C LEU A 78 -13.24 4.82 25.19
N HIS A 79 -12.93 5.91 25.91
CA HIS A 79 -11.77 6.75 25.56
C HIS A 79 -10.45 5.99 25.59
N THR A 80 -10.25 5.10 26.58
CA THR A 80 -9.02 4.28 26.67
C THR A 80 -8.93 3.24 25.54
N PRO A 81 -9.99 2.47 25.23
CA PRO A 81 -10.02 1.66 24.01
C PRO A 81 -9.85 2.46 22.72
N LEU A 82 -10.46 3.65 22.63
CA LEU A 82 -10.39 4.51 21.46
C LEU A 82 -8.96 5.02 21.22
N MET A 83 -8.23 5.36 22.28
CA MET A 83 -6.81 5.70 22.19
C MET A 83 -6.00 4.56 21.56
N SER A 84 -6.27 3.31 21.95
CA SER A 84 -5.62 2.13 21.38
C SER A 84 -6.01 1.91 19.90
N VAL A 85 -7.27 2.14 19.53
CA VAL A 85 -7.73 2.08 18.13
C VAL A 85 -7.04 3.15 17.28
N THR A 86 -6.93 4.39 17.77
CA THR A 86 -6.26 5.45 17.02
C THR A 86 -4.78 5.16 16.80
N ASN A 87 -4.13 4.46 17.75
CA ASN A 87 -2.76 3.99 17.56
C ASN A 87 -2.68 2.96 16.41
N ALA A 88 -3.61 2.00 16.35
CA ALA A 88 -3.67 1.05 15.25
C ALA A 88 -3.96 1.74 13.89
N ILE A 89 -4.89 2.70 13.85
CA ILE A 89 -5.24 3.46 12.63
C ILE A 89 -4.04 4.29 12.12
N SER A 90 -3.22 4.83 13.02
CA SER A 90 -2.01 5.59 12.63
C SER A 90 -1.02 4.78 11.79
N SER A 91 -1.15 3.45 11.77
CA SER A 91 -0.35 2.55 10.94
C SER A 91 -0.65 2.59 9.44
N VAL A 92 -1.48 3.54 8.95
CA VAL A 92 -1.66 3.84 7.51
C VAL A 92 -0.33 4.10 6.78
N ILE A 93 0.72 4.45 7.53
CA ILE A 93 2.11 4.58 7.06
C ILE A 93 2.61 3.32 6.32
N ILE A 94 2.03 2.14 6.59
CA ILE A 94 2.35 0.90 5.85
C ILE A 94 2.20 1.05 4.34
N VAL A 95 1.24 1.86 3.86
CA VAL A 95 1.04 2.13 2.44
C VAL A 95 2.28 2.82 1.86
N GLY A 96 2.83 3.80 2.57
CA GLY A 96 4.07 4.47 2.18
C GLY A 96 5.28 3.55 2.20
N ALA A 97 5.38 2.66 3.19
CA ALA A 97 6.46 1.67 3.29
C ALA A 97 6.41 0.65 2.14
N LEU A 98 5.21 0.17 1.76
CA LEU A 98 5.02 -0.72 0.63
C LEU A 98 5.40 -0.05 -0.69
N LEU A 99 5.05 1.23 -0.87
CA LEU A 99 5.50 2.00 -2.04
C LEU A 99 7.03 2.15 -2.04
N ALA A 100 7.65 2.46 -0.90
CA ALA A 100 9.11 2.62 -0.81
C ALA A 100 9.88 1.34 -1.12
N VAL A 101 9.37 0.17 -0.73
CA VAL A 101 9.97 -1.14 -1.06
C VAL A 101 9.62 -1.58 -2.48
N GLY A 102 8.40 -1.29 -2.94
CA GLY A 102 7.86 -1.70 -4.23
C GLY A 102 8.27 -0.83 -5.42
N VAL A 103 8.95 0.30 -5.20
CA VAL A 103 9.56 1.11 -6.28
C VAL A 103 10.78 0.35 -6.83
N GLU A 104 10.49 -0.64 -7.67
CA GLU A 104 11.43 -1.26 -8.61
C GLU A 104 11.26 -0.71 -10.04
N MET A 105 10.30 0.19 -10.30
CA MET A 105 9.96 0.59 -11.67
C MET A 105 10.59 1.90 -12.17
N MET A 106 11.39 2.60 -11.35
CA MET A 106 12.24 3.68 -11.84
C MET A 106 13.70 3.27 -11.75
N PRO A 107 14.43 3.18 -12.87
CA PRO A 107 15.88 3.12 -12.84
C PRO A 107 16.36 4.47 -12.31
N SER A 108 16.54 4.57 -11.00
CA SER A 108 17.24 5.71 -10.41
C SER A 108 18.70 5.58 -10.84
N GLU A 109 19.09 6.37 -11.84
CA GLU A 109 20.47 6.43 -12.37
C GLU A 109 21.51 6.80 -11.29
N ASP A 110 21.04 7.31 -10.15
CA ASP A 110 21.88 7.77 -9.03
C ASP A 110 21.92 6.81 -7.82
N GLY A 111 22.03 5.48 -7.99
CA GLY A 111 22.45 4.54 -6.93
C GLY A 111 21.65 4.47 -5.60
N GLY A 112 20.61 5.28 -5.42
CA GLY A 112 19.88 5.49 -4.16
C GLY A 112 18.76 4.49 -3.89
N GLY A 113 18.41 3.68 -4.89
CA GLY A 113 17.36 2.66 -4.78
C GLY A 113 17.65 1.62 -3.69
N ALA A 114 18.92 1.29 -3.43
CA ALA A 114 19.29 0.34 -2.37
C ALA A 114 19.00 0.89 -0.97
N THR A 115 19.25 2.17 -0.73
CA THR A 115 18.97 2.83 0.56
C THR A 115 17.47 3.01 0.77
N ALA A 116 16.72 3.40 -0.28
CA ALA A 116 15.27 3.51 -0.21
C ALA A 116 14.60 2.15 0.11
N ARG A 117 15.09 1.06 -0.49
CA ARG A 117 14.61 -0.30 -0.20
C ARG A 117 14.94 -0.73 1.23
N ALA A 118 16.17 -0.50 1.69
CA ALA A 118 16.56 -0.84 3.06
C ALA A 118 15.68 -0.09 4.08
N LEU A 119 15.53 1.23 3.91
CA LEU A 119 14.69 2.05 4.78
C LEU A 119 13.21 1.68 4.69
N GLY A 120 12.70 1.41 3.49
CA GLY A 120 11.34 0.93 3.27
C GLY A 120 11.08 -0.41 3.95
N PHE A 121 12.05 -1.33 3.92
CA PHE A 121 11.95 -2.63 4.57
C PHE A 121 11.88 -2.50 6.09
N PHE A 122 12.74 -1.66 6.68
CA PHE A 122 12.66 -1.35 8.11
C PHE A 122 11.34 -0.63 8.47
N ALA A 123 10.90 0.31 7.63
CA ALA A 123 9.62 0.99 7.82
C ALA A 123 8.44 0.00 7.77
N LEU A 124 8.49 -1.02 6.90
CA LEU A 124 7.48 -2.06 6.80
C LEU A 124 7.42 -2.93 8.06
N ILE A 125 8.59 -3.30 8.62
CA ILE A 125 8.68 -4.05 9.88
C ILE A 125 8.09 -3.22 11.03
N LEU A 126 8.51 -1.96 11.16
CA LEU A 126 8.02 -1.08 12.23
C LEU A 126 6.51 -0.82 12.12
N ALA A 127 6.01 -0.60 10.90
CA ALA A 127 4.58 -0.44 10.66
C ALA A 127 3.81 -1.71 11.02
N SER A 128 4.33 -2.89 10.67
CA SER A 128 3.72 -4.18 11.01
C SER A 128 3.60 -4.37 12.53
N ILE A 129 4.66 -4.04 13.28
CA ILE A 129 4.63 -4.11 14.75
C ILE A 129 3.53 -3.20 15.32
N ASN A 130 3.38 -1.98 14.79
CA ASN A 130 2.34 -1.05 15.24
C ASN A 130 0.92 -1.58 14.93
N ILE A 131 0.71 -2.15 13.74
CA ILE A 131 -0.56 -2.79 13.36
C ILE A 131 -0.90 -3.91 14.35
N PHE A 132 -0.04 -4.93 14.45
CA PHE A 132 -0.32 -6.11 15.25
C PHE A 132 -0.40 -5.78 16.75
N GLY A 133 0.50 -4.94 17.25
CA GLY A 133 0.51 -4.50 18.64
C GLY A 133 -0.73 -3.67 18.99
N GLY A 134 -1.09 -2.71 18.14
CA GLY A 134 -2.26 -1.86 18.31
C GLY A 134 -3.56 -2.65 18.32
N PHE A 135 -3.75 -3.59 17.39
CA PHE A 135 -4.96 -4.41 17.34
C PHE A 135 -5.04 -5.45 18.45
N LEU A 136 -3.94 -6.10 18.84
CA LEU A 136 -3.94 -7.09 19.92
C LEU A 136 -4.28 -6.45 21.27
N VAL A 137 -3.68 -5.30 21.59
CA VAL A 137 -3.97 -4.57 22.83
C VAL A 137 -5.41 -4.07 22.84
N THR A 138 -5.89 -3.52 21.72
CA THR A 138 -7.29 -3.08 21.58
C THR A 138 -8.26 -4.23 21.80
N GLN A 139 -8.01 -5.40 21.21
CA GLN A 139 -8.86 -6.59 21.41
C GLN A 139 -8.88 -7.03 22.87
N ARG A 140 -7.72 -7.03 23.55
CA ARG A 140 -7.65 -7.34 24.99
C ARG A 140 -8.44 -6.33 25.83
N MET A 141 -8.38 -5.05 25.47
CA MET A 141 -9.12 -3.98 26.14
C MET A 141 -10.63 -4.11 25.94
N LEU A 142 -11.08 -4.39 24.72
CA LEU A 142 -12.51 -4.57 24.40
C LEU A 142 -13.07 -5.89 24.92
N ALA A 143 -12.26 -6.94 25.03
CA ALA A 143 -12.67 -8.22 25.59
C ALA A 143 -13.05 -8.11 27.08
N MET A 144 -12.48 -7.15 27.82
CA MET A 144 -12.85 -6.88 29.21
C MET A 144 -14.24 -6.25 29.38
N TYR A 145 -14.83 -5.73 28.30
CA TYR A 145 -16.19 -5.18 28.28
C TYR A 145 -17.25 -6.18 27.79
N LYS A 146 -16.84 -7.37 27.31
CA LYS A 146 -17.79 -8.44 26.98
C LYS A 146 -18.27 -9.09 28.28
N LYS A 147 -19.60 -9.13 28.50
CA LYS A 147 -20.18 -9.93 29.57
C LYS A 147 -19.77 -11.39 29.36
N LYS A 148 -19.25 -12.03 30.41
CA LYS A 148 -18.98 -13.47 30.45
C LYS A 148 -20.24 -14.20 29.99
N GLU A 149 -20.20 -14.87 28.84
CA GLU A 149 -21.24 -15.82 28.45
C GLU A 149 -21.40 -16.80 29.62
N ARG A 150 -22.63 -16.89 30.12
CA ARG A 150 -23.00 -17.89 31.11
C ARG A 150 -23.29 -19.20 30.42
#